data_AF-A0ABD6A914-F1
#
_entry.id   AF-A0ABD6A914-F1
#
_cell.length_a   1.000
_cell.length_b   1.000
_cell.length_c   1.000
_cell.angle_alpha   90.00
_cell.angle_beta   90.00
_cell.angle_gamma   90.00
#
_symmetry.space_group_name_H-M   'P 1'
#
loop_
_entity.id
_entity.type
_entity.pdbx_description
1 polymer ?
#
loop_
_entity_poly.entity_id
_entity_poly.type
_entity_poly.pdbx_seq_one_letter_code
_entity_poly.pdbx_strand_id
1 'polypeptide(L)'
;MKTHVKEATTTLVTFLALVGTVHAGIWFSLFGVPEVTVLNWPFHYFWFVVGAWASIFAIYWGYHRVVDGIEEEKRRLGDDHARVEDRPPAVVGEQSRTERG
;
A
#
# COMPACT_ATOMS: atom_id res chain seq x y z
N MET A 1 -2.61 -2.94 -11.87
CA MET A 1 -2.15 -1.84 -10.99
C MET A 1 -1.70 -0.71 -11.90
N LYS A 2 -2.51 0.36 -12.00
CA LYS A 2 -2.20 1.49 -12.89
C LYS A 2 -0.86 2.10 -12.48
N THR A 3 0.01 2.39 -13.44
CA THR A 3 1.41 2.82 -13.25
C THR A 3 1.55 3.94 -12.21
N HIS A 4 0.56 4.83 -12.17
CA HIS A 4 0.45 5.94 -11.22
C HIS A 4 0.41 5.52 -9.74
N VAL A 5 -0.16 4.36 -9.40
CA VAL A 5 -0.22 3.86 -8.01
C VAL A 5 1.15 3.37 -7.55
N LYS A 6 1.91 2.74 -8.45
CA LYS A 6 3.28 2.28 -8.17
C LYS A 6 4.22 3.47 -7.97
N GLU A 7 4.12 4.48 -8.84
CA GLU A 7 4.89 5.72 -8.73
C GLU A 7 4.55 6.47 -7.45
N ALA A 8 3.25 6.69 -7.15
CA ALA A 8 2.82 7.35 -5.92
C ALA A 8 3.31 6.63 -4.65
N THR A 9 3.25 5.30 -4.63
CA THR A 9 3.75 4.50 -3.50
C THR A 9 5.27 4.63 -3.37
N THR A 10 6.00 4.59 -4.48
CA THR A 10 7.46 4.75 -4.48
C THR A 10 7.88 6.12 -3.99
N THR A 11 7.21 7.19 -4.45
CA THR A 11 7.45 8.56 -4.00
C THR A 11 7.16 8.73 -2.51
N LEU A 12 6.05 8.16 -2.03
CA LEU A 12 5.69 8.21 -0.61
C LEU A 12 6.73 7.50 0.26
N VAL A 13 7.15 6.29 -0.12
CA VAL A 13 8.18 5.54 0.62
C VAL A 13 9.51 6.28 0.63
N THR A 14 9.92 6.86 -0.51
CA THR A 14 11.17 7.62 -0.62
C THR A 14 11.12 8.89 0.23
N PHE A 15 9.97 9.58 0.25
CA PHE A 15 9.76 10.76 1.09
C PHE A 15 9.84 10.41 2.59
N LEU A 16 9.18 9.33 3.02
CA LEU A 16 9.24 8.88 4.41
C LEU A 16 10.65 8.46 4.84
N ALA A 17 11.40 7.78 3.97
CA ALA A 17 12.79 7.41 4.24
C ALA A 17 13.70 8.64 4.38
N LEU A 18 13.52 9.65 3.51
CA LEU A 18 14.26 10.91 3.58
C LEU A 18 13.93 11.68 4.87
N VAL A 19 12.64 11.83 5.18
CA VAL A 19 12.18 12.48 6.42
C VAL A 19 12.76 11.77 7.64
N GLY A 20 12.69 10.44 7.68
CA GLY A 20 13.26 9.64 8.78
C GLY A 20 14.76 9.87 8.95
N THR A 21 15.52 9.89 7.85
CA THR A 21 16.98 10.09 7.88
C THR A 21 17.36 11.49 8.36
N VAL A 22 16.71 12.52 7.83
CA VAL A 22 16.96 13.92 8.20
C VAL A 22 16.59 14.15 9.66
N HIS A 23 15.43 13.66 10.10
CA HIS A 23 14.98 13.86 11.47
C HIS A 23 15.81 13.04 12.46
N ALA A 24 16.24 11.83 12.12
CA ALA A 24 17.17 11.06 12.95
C ALA A 24 18.49 11.81 13.13
N GLY A 25 19.08 12.33 12.05
CA GLY A 25 20.33 13.09 12.12
C GLY A 25 20.21 14.38 12.95
N ILE A 26 19.09 15.10 12.82
CA ILE A 26 18.79 16.29 13.63
C ILE A 26 18.61 15.90 15.10
N TRP A 27 17.91 14.80 15.39
CA TRP A 27 17.71 14.33 16.76
C TRP A 27 19.03 13.99 17.46
N PHE A 28 19.91 13.24 16.77
CA PHE A 28 21.24 12.91 17.29
C PHE A 28 22.13 14.15 17.48
N SER A 29 21.97 15.16 16.63
CA SER A 29 22.73 16.41 16.73
C SER A 29 22.23 17.33 17.86
N LEU A 30 20.91 17.40 18.09
CA LEU A 30 20.30 18.30 19.07
C LEU A 30 20.32 17.76 20.50
N PHE A 31 20.08 16.45 20.66
CA PHE A 31 19.95 15.83 21.99
C PHE A 31 21.19 15.03 22.40
N GLY A 32 22.20 14.98 21.52
CA GLY A 32 23.34 14.10 21.66
C GLY A 32 22.93 12.63 21.52
N VAL A 33 23.92 11.76 21.62
CA VAL A 33 23.68 10.34 21.78
C VAL A 33 23.35 10.10 23.25
N PRO A 34 22.12 9.67 23.62
CA PRO A 34 21.83 9.39 25.01
C PRO A 34 22.81 8.35 25.54
N GLU A 35 23.49 8.65 26.66
CA GLU A 35 24.41 7.73 27.37
C GLU A 35 23.69 6.55 28.04
N VAL A 36 22.49 6.23 27.55
CA VAL A 36 21.72 5.08 27.98
C VAL A 36 22.38 3.85 27.38
N THR A 37 22.69 2.87 28.22
CA THR A 37 23.16 1.56 27.80
C THR A 37 22.04 0.53 27.99
N VAL A 38 21.89 -0.36 27.03
CA VAL A 38 21.02 -1.54 27.11
C VAL A 38 21.94 -2.74 26.99
N LEU A 39 21.94 -3.64 27.98
CA LEU A 39 22.82 -4.82 28.02
C LEU A 39 24.33 -4.46 27.89
N ASN A 40 24.76 -3.37 28.52
CA ASN A 40 26.12 -2.80 28.38
C ASN A 40 26.49 -2.33 26.97
N TRP A 41 25.51 -2.17 26.07
CA TRP A 41 25.72 -1.67 24.71
C TRP A 41 25.03 -0.30 24.52
N PRO A 42 25.63 0.66 23.79
CA PRO A 42 25.02 1.97 23.65
C PRO A 42 23.65 1.91 22.98
N PHE A 43 22.65 2.59 23.57
CA PHE A 43 21.25 2.53 23.16
C PHE A 43 21.04 2.90 21.69
N HIS A 44 21.82 3.83 21.15
CA HIS A 44 21.70 4.25 19.76
C HIS A 44 22.02 3.13 18.75
N TYR A 45 22.94 2.21 19.06
CA TYR A 45 23.19 1.04 18.22
C TYR A 45 22.04 0.03 18.31
N PHE A 46 21.54 -0.22 19.53
CA PHE A 46 20.36 -1.05 19.74
C PHE A 46 19.14 -0.50 18.99
N TRP A 47 18.89 0.80 19.10
CA TRP A 47 17.80 1.47 18.43
C TRP A 47 17.95 1.45 16.91
N PHE A 48 19.16 1.57 16.37
CA PHE A 48 19.38 1.44 14.93
C PHE A 48 19.01 0.05 14.42
N VAL A 49 19.44 -1.00 15.12
CA VAL A 49 19.16 -2.38 14.72
C VAL A 49 17.66 -2.68 14.84
N VAL A 50 17.06 -2.40 15.99
CA VAL A 50 15.63 -2.66 16.24
C VAL A 50 14.75 -1.78 15.36
N GLY A 51 15.08 -0.49 15.25
CA GLY A 51 14.36 0.48 14.43
C GLY A 51 14.43 0.14 12.94
N ALA A 52 15.58 -0.32 12.44
CA ALA A 52 15.71 -0.78 11.06
C ALA A 52 14.82 -1.99 10.78
N TRP A 53 14.85 -3.02 11.64
CA TRP A 53 14.00 -4.20 11.49
C TRP A 53 12.51 -3.86 11.58
N ALA A 54 12.10 -3.03 12.55
CA ALA A 54 10.73 -2.57 12.68
C ALA A 54 10.26 -1.78 11.44
N SER A 55 11.14 -0.94 10.88
CA SER A 55 10.84 -0.17 9.67
C SER A 55 10.69 -1.08 8.44
N ILE A 56 11.57 -2.08 8.27
CA ILE A 56 11.46 -3.08 7.20
C ILE A 56 10.14 -3.82 7.32
N PHE A 57 9.78 -4.26 8.53
CA PHE A 57 8.51 -4.94 8.77
C PHE A 57 7.30 -4.04 8.42
N ALA A 58 7.31 -2.79 8.84
CA ALA A 58 6.23 -1.84 8.55
C ALA A 58 6.08 -1.58 7.03
N ILE A 59 7.20 -1.43 6.32
CA ILE A 59 7.20 -1.27 4.86
C ILE A 59 6.67 -2.53 4.18
N TYR A 60 7.15 -3.71 4.59
CA TYR A 60 6.71 -5.00 4.06
C TYR A 60 5.21 -5.22 4.28
N TRP A 61 4.72 -4.93 5.48
CA TRP A 61 3.30 -4.99 5.81
C TRP A 61 2.47 -4.03 4.95
N GLY A 62 2.90 -2.78 4.82
CA GLY A 62 2.23 -1.78 3.99
C GLY A 62 2.19 -2.19 2.52
N TYR A 63 3.29 -2.75 2.01
CA TYR A 63 3.36 -3.29 0.66
C TYR A 63 2.34 -4.40 0.43
N HIS A 64 2.27 -5.39 1.33
CA HIS A 64 1.31 -6.49 1.21
C HIS A 64 -0.14 -6.01 1.26
N ARG A 65 -0.49 -5.10 2.17
CA ARG A 65 -1.82 -4.46 2.21
C ARG A 65 -2.24 -3.85 0.87
N VAL A 66 -1.30 -3.20 0.18
CA VAL A 66 -1.56 -2.60 -1.14
C VAL A 66 -1.71 -3.69 -2.20
N VAL A 67 -0.78 -4.65 -2.25
CA VAL A 67 -0.80 -5.73 -3.24
C VAL A 67 -2.05 -6.60 -3.13
N ASP A 68 -2.40 -7.02 -1.91
CA ASP A 68 -3.57 -7.86 -1.65
C ASP A 68 -4.85 -7.14 -2.11
N GLY A 69 -4.98 -5.84 -1.80
CA GLY A 69 -6.11 -5.03 -2.24
C GLY A 69 -6.24 -4.95 -3.77
N ILE A 70 -5.11 -4.93 -4.50
CA ILE A 70 -5.10 -4.92 -5.97
C ILE A 70 -5.49 -6.28 -6.54
N GLU A 71 -5.07 -7.36 -5.89
CA GLU A 71 -5.37 -8.72 -6.35
C GLU A 71 -6.85 -9.04 -6.16
N GLU A 72 -7.43 -8.60 -5.05
CA GLU A 72 -8.88 -8.63 -4.78
C GLU A 72 -9.67 -7.83 -5.84
N GLU A 73 -9.22 -6.61 -6.15
CA GLU A 73 -9.88 -5.75 -7.14
C GLU A 73 -9.82 -6.35 -8.55
N LYS A 74 -8.68 -6.95 -8.93
CA LYS A 74 -8.55 -7.68 -10.19
C LYS A 74 -9.48 -8.89 -10.26
N ARG A 75 -9.59 -9.65 -9.17
CA ARG A 75 -10.43 -10.86 -9.12
C ARG A 75 -11.90 -10.51 -9.29
N ARG A 76 -12.35 -9.46 -8.59
CA ARG A 76 -13.71 -8.93 -8.72
C ARG A 76 -14.02 -8.45 -10.14
N LEU A 77 -13.09 -7.74 -10.78
CA LEU A 77 -13.24 -7.31 -12.17
C LEU A 77 -13.29 -8.49 -13.15
N GLY A 78 -12.53 -9.56 -12.88
CA GLY A 78 -12.57 -10.80 -13.67
C GLY A 78 -13.92 -11.51 -13.54
N ASP A 79 -14.44 -11.63 -12.33
CA ASP A 79 -15.74 -12.26 -12.07
C ASP A 79 -16.92 -11.47 -12.69
N ASP A 80 -16.85 -10.14 -12.63
CA ASP A 80 -17.85 -9.26 -13.27
C ASP A 80 -17.77 -9.35 -14.81
N HIS A 81 -16.57 -9.48 -15.40
CA HIS A 81 -16.42 -9.71 -16.83
C HIS A 81 -16.99 -11.06 -17.27
N ALA A 82 -16.69 -12.13 -16.53
CA ALA A 82 -17.22 -13.47 -16.82
C ALA A 82 -18.76 -13.48 -16.75
N ARG A 83 -19.36 -12.75 -15.81
CA ARG A 83 -20.83 -12.60 -15.71
C ARG A 83 -21.45 -11.81 -16.87
N VAL A 84 -20.74 -10.85 -17.44
CA VAL A 84 -21.21 -10.08 -18.60
C VAL A 84 -21.09 -10.91 -19.88
N GLU A 85 -20.04 -11.73 -19.99
CA GLU A 85 -19.80 -12.62 -21.13
C GLU A 85 -20.79 -13.80 -21.18
N ASP A 86 -21.17 -14.35 -20.01
CA ASP A 86 -22.19 -15.40 -19.91
C ASP A 86 -23.65 -14.88 -20.00
N ARG A 87 -23.86 -13.57 -20.15
CA ARG A 87 -25.21 -13.01 -20.26
C ARG A 87 -25.74 -13.31 -21.67
N PRO A 88 -26.81 -14.12 -21.83
CA PRO A 88 -27.40 -14.34 -23.15
C PRO A 88 -27.81 -12.99 -23.74
N PRO A 89 -27.62 -12.76 -25.05
CA PRO A 89 -27.97 -11.49 -25.67
C PRO A 89 -29.41 -11.19 -25.32
N ALA A 90 -29.64 -10.02 -24.72
CA ALA A 90 -30.98 -9.59 -24.36
C ALA A 90 -31.82 -9.68 -25.62
N VAL A 91 -32.83 -10.55 -25.61
CA VAL A 91 -33.87 -10.55 -26.63
C VAL A 91 -34.58 -9.21 -26.45
N VAL A 92 -34.14 -8.22 -27.23
CA VAL A 92 -34.86 -6.96 -27.45
C VAL A 92 -36.08 -7.32 -28.30
N GLY A 93 -37.02 -8.01 -27.66
CA GLY A 93 -38.29 -8.44 -28.24
C GLY A 93 -39.33 -7.36 -28.01
N GLU A 94 -39.71 -6.71 -29.09
CA GLU A 94 -40.92 -5.90 -29.29
C GLU A 94 -41.99 -6.04 -28.20
N GLN A 95 -42.09 -5.04 -27.32
CA GLN A 95 -43.31 -4.74 -26.58
C GLN A 95 -43.70 -3.28 -26.80
N SER A 96 -44.07 -2.93 -28.03
CA SER A 96 -44.79 -1.68 -28.31
C SER A 96 -45.60 -1.77 -29.60
N ARG A 97 -46.45 -2.79 -29.73
CA ARG A 97 -47.46 -2.85 -30.79
C ARG A 97 -48.73 -3.59 -30.36
N THR A 98 -49.24 -3.26 -29.19
CA THR A 98 -50.57 -3.67 -28.78
C THR A 98 -51.07 -2.59 -27.84
N GLU A 99 -51.66 -1.55 -28.41
CA GLU A 99 -52.79 -0.78 -27.85
C GLU A 99 -52.98 0.51 -28.64
N ARG A 100 -53.94 0.45 -29.58
CA ARG A 100 -54.95 1.48 -29.92
C ARG A 100 -55.54 1.12 -31.28
N GLY A 101 -56.49 0.19 -31.23
CA GLY A 101 -57.64 0.18 -32.14
C GLY A 101 -58.73 1.09 -31.57
#